data_AF-B3RN51-F1
#
_entry.id   AF-B3RN51-F1
#
_cell.length_a   1.000
_cell.length_b   1.000
_cell.length_c   1.000
_cell.angle_alpha   90.00
_cell.angle_beta   90.00
_cell.angle_gamma   90.00
#
_symmetry.space_group_name_H-M   'P 1'
#
loop_
_entity.id
_entity.type
_entity.pdbx_description
1 polymer ?
#
loop_
_entity_poly.entity_id
_entity_poly.type
_entity_poly.pdbx_seq_one_letter_code
_entity_poly.pdbx_strand_id
1 'polypeptide(L)'
;MASIHRPDSALIYDSPNISLLDIITEKNKIVNKRQILHRLIYIARIAPTVNNKKEIGDYFQNLFRKYVTDFEGDGITGLLLVYPYHVMHILEVSSEALNDIIKEQELSEANNT
;
A
#
# COMPACT_ATOMS: atom_id res chain seq x y z
N MET A 1 0.51 37.00 -28.53
CA MET A 1 -0.43 35.97 -28.05
C MET A 1 0.36 34.69 -27.89
N ALA A 2 0.63 34.28 -26.64
CA ALA A 2 1.40 33.06 -26.38
C ALA A 2 0.48 31.85 -26.59
N SER A 3 0.82 31.01 -27.56
CA SER A 3 0.13 29.74 -27.80
C SER A 3 0.38 28.83 -26.60
N ILE A 4 -0.68 28.49 -25.86
CA ILE A 4 -0.62 27.49 -24.80
C ILE A 4 -0.49 26.13 -25.50
N HIS A 5 0.74 25.66 -25.63
CA HIS A 5 1.04 24.30 -26.02
C HIS A 5 0.56 23.38 -24.89
N ARG A 6 -0.67 22.89 -25.02
CA ARG A 6 -1.16 21.75 -24.23
C ARG A 6 -0.28 20.56 -24.62
N PRO A 7 0.44 19.92 -23.68
CA PRO A 7 1.11 18.67 -24.01
C PRO A 7 0.03 17.65 -24.40
N ASP A 8 0.26 16.99 -25.52
CA ASP A 8 -0.65 16.04 -26.18
C ASP A 8 -0.95 14.83 -25.28
N SER A 9 -1.93 14.96 -24.39
CA SER A 9 -2.43 13.88 -23.54
C SER A 9 -3.01 12.69 -24.33
N ALA A 10 -3.29 12.88 -25.63
CA ALA A 10 -3.78 11.84 -26.52
C ALA A 10 -2.69 10.84 -26.97
N LEU A 11 -1.41 11.24 -26.99
CA LEU A 11 -0.33 10.36 -27.47
C LEU A 11 0.07 9.28 -26.45
N ILE A 12 -0.34 9.42 -25.19
CA ILE A 12 -0.07 8.47 -24.09
C ILE A 12 -1.16 7.38 -24.01
N TYR A 13 -2.10 7.32 -24.94
CA TYR A 13 -3.06 6.20 -24.99
C TYR A 13 -2.83 5.26 -26.19
N ASP A 14 -1.91 5.63 -27.10
CA ASP A 14 -1.68 4.91 -28.36
C ASP A 14 -0.48 3.93 -28.31
N SER A 15 0.20 3.81 -27.17
CA SER A 15 1.26 2.80 -27.00
C SER A 15 0.68 1.48 -26.52
N PRO A 16 0.95 0.35 -27.22
CA PRO A 16 0.30 -0.94 -26.96
C PRO A 16 0.66 -1.57 -25.59
N ASN A 17 1.62 -1.00 -24.86
CA ASN A 17 2.10 -1.50 -23.57
C ASN A 17 2.00 -0.48 -22.43
N ILE A 18 1.07 0.47 -22.51
CA ILE A 18 0.90 1.43 -21.42
C ILE A 18 0.26 0.74 -20.22
N SER A 19 1.06 0.63 -19.16
CA SER A 19 0.61 0.05 -17.92
C SER A 19 -0.26 1.05 -17.16
N LEU A 20 -1.13 0.54 -16.29
CA LEU A 20 -1.89 1.38 -15.36
C LEU A 20 -0.97 2.26 -14.49
N LEU A 21 0.24 1.77 -14.19
CA LEU A 21 1.26 2.53 -13.45
C LEU A 21 1.70 3.77 -14.22
N ASP A 22 1.91 3.67 -15.53
CA ASP A 22 2.33 4.79 -16.37
C ASP A 22 1.27 5.90 -16.38
N ILE A 23 0.00 5.52 -16.54
CA ILE A 23 -1.14 6.46 -16.54
C ILE A 23 -1.25 7.20 -15.19
N ILE A 24 -1.13 6.46 -14.08
CA ILE A 24 -1.22 7.04 -12.72
C ILE A 24 -0.02 7.96 -12.45
N THR A 25 1.18 7.55 -12.85
CA THR A 25 2.41 8.32 -12.66
C THR A 25 2.36 9.64 -13.42
N GLU A 26 1.89 9.62 -14.65
CA GLU A 26 1.78 10.83 -15.48
C GLU A 26 0.75 11.81 -14.88
N LYS A 27 -0.40 11.30 -14.42
CA LYS A 27 -1.39 12.11 -13.68
C LYS A 27 -0.79 12.75 -12.44
N ASN A 28 -0.02 12.00 -11.66
CA ASN A 28 0.63 12.49 -10.44
C ASN A 28 1.70 13.55 -10.73
N LYS A 29 2.46 13.41 -11.82
CA LYS A 29 3.42 14.44 -12.26
C LYS A 29 2.73 15.75 -12.63
N ILE A 30 1.59 15.70 -13.32
CA ILE A 30 0.83 16.90 -13.72
C ILE A 30 0.40 17.71 -12.49
N VAL A 31 0.06 17.05 -11.39
CA VAL A 31 -0.30 17.72 -10.13
C VAL A 31 0.90 17.95 -9.19
N ASN A 32 2.14 17.75 -9.65
CA ASN A 32 3.37 17.82 -8.84
C ASN A 32 3.32 16.97 -7.55
N LYS A 33 2.51 15.90 -7.54
CA LYS A 33 2.39 15.00 -6.40
C LYS A 33 3.50 13.96 -6.49
N ARG A 34 4.61 14.21 -5.80
CA ARG A 34 5.73 13.27 -5.71
C ARG A 34 5.42 12.22 -4.64
N GLN A 35 4.88 11.06 -5.05
CA GLN A 35 4.62 9.94 -4.14
C GLN A 35 5.84 9.05 -4.06
N ILE A 36 6.55 9.08 -2.92
CA ILE A 36 7.53 8.05 -2.56
C ILE A 36 6.78 7.09 -1.65
N LEU A 37 6.25 6.02 -2.23
CA LEU A 37 5.65 4.93 -1.45
C LEU A 37 6.74 3.97 -1.05
N HIS A 38 6.84 3.69 0.25
CA HIS A 38 7.68 2.62 0.76
C HIS A 38 6.94 1.30 0.67
N ARG A 39 7.68 0.23 0.36
CA ARG A 39 7.14 -1.12 0.35
C ARG A 39 7.66 -1.91 1.54
N LEU A 40 6.75 -2.35 2.41
CA LEU A 40 7.05 -3.31 3.46
C LEU A 40 6.58 -4.70 3.03
N ILE A 41 7.48 -5.67 3.03
CA ILE A 41 7.15 -7.07 2.78
C ILE A 41 7.52 -7.85 4.01
N TYR A 42 6.55 -8.51 4.63
CA TYR A 42 6.83 -9.44 5.73
C TYR A 42 6.16 -10.78 5.48
N ILE A 43 6.80 -11.82 6.01
CA ILE A 43 6.33 -13.20 5.93
C ILE A 43 6.29 -13.75 7.35
N ALA A 44 5.13 -14.24 7.76
CA ALA A 44 4.90 -14.78 9.09
C ALA A 44 4.37 -16.22 8.99
N ARG A 45 4.70 -17.05 9.98
CA ARG A 45 4.13 -18.39 10.12
C ARG A 45 2.79 -18.31 10.87
N ILE A 46 1.77 -18.98 10.36
CA ILE A 46 0.45 -19.05 11.01
C ILE A 46 0.58 -19.96 12.24
N ALA A 47 0.09 -19.48 13.38
CA ALA A 47 0.06 -20.29 14.60
C ALA A 47 -0.87 -21.51 14.41
N PRO A 48 -0.49 -22.71 14.89
CA PRO A 48 -1.31 -23.92 14.74
C PRO A 48 -2.70 -23.83 15.38
N THR A 49 -2.89 -22.87 16.28
CA THR A 49 -4.16 -22.58 16.97
C THR A 49 -5.18 -21.84 16.09
N VAL A 50 -4.75 -21.27 14.95
CA VAL A 50 -5.62 -20.54 14.03
C VAL A 50 -6.26 -21.54 13.07
N ASN A 51 -7.47 -21.99 13.39
CA ASN A 51 -8.22 -22.96 12.59
C ASN A 51 -8.92 -22.33 11.38
N ASN A 52 -9.27 -21.06 11.45
CA ASN A 52 -10.02 -20.35 10.41
C ASN A 52 -9.19 -19.23 9.79
N LYS A 53 -8.73 -19.45 8.56
CA LYS A 53 -7.90 -18.47 7.83
C LYS A 53 -8.65 -17.21 7.44
N LYS A 54 -10.00 -17.24 7.43
CA LYS A 54 -10.80 -16.05 7.17
C LYS A 54 -10.60 -14.98 8.25
N GLU A 55 -10.38 -15.41 9.50
CA GLU A 55 -10.13 -14.51 10.63
C GLU A 55 -8.86 -13.68 10.43
N ILE A 56 -7.86 -14.24 9.74
CA ILE A 56 -6.62 -13.51 9.37
C ILE A 56 -6.97 -12.36 8.42
N GLY A 57 -7.77 -12.63 7.38
CA GLY A 57 -8.21 -11.61 6.43
C GLY A 57 -9.06 -10.53 7.09
N ASP A 58 -10.03 -10.94 7.91
CA ASP A 58 -10.92 -10.02 8.64
C ASP A 58 -10.13 -9.15 9.63
N TYR A 59 -9.13 -9.72 10.32
CA TYR A 59 -8.21 -8.99 11.21
C TYR A 59 -7.47 -7.87 10.46
N PHE A 60 -6.81 -8.20 9.35
CA PHE A 60 -6.07 -7.20 8.57
C PHE A 60 -7.00 -6.17 7.94
N GLN A 61 -8.19 -6.57 7.48
CA GLN A 61 -9.17 -5.61 6.96
C GLN A 61 -9.59 -4.59 8.02
N ASN A 62 -9.84 -5.04 9.25
CA ASN A 62 -10.20 -4.15 10.36
C ASN A 62 -9.03 -3.26 10.78
N LEU A 63 -7.82 -3.81 10.80
CA LEU A 63 -6.59 -3.06 11.09
C LEU A 63 -6.40 -1.90 10.10
N PHE A 64 -6.52 -2.15 8.79
CA PHE A 64 -6.36 -1.10 7.79
C PHE A 64 -7.52 -0.12 7.74
N ARG A 65 -8.75 -0.54 8.05
CA ARG A 65 -9.86 0.42 8.23
C ARG A 65 -9.55 1.47 9.30
N LYS A 66 -8.93 1.05 10.41
CA LYS A 66 -8.48 1.97 11.46
C LYS A 66 -7.43 2.94 10.92
N TYR A 67 -6.37 2.42 10.30
CA TYR A 67 -5.31 3.27 9.74
C TYR A 67 -5.79 4.23 8.65
N VAL A 68 -6.71 3.82 7.78
CA VAL A 68 -7.30 4.71 6.75
C VAL A 68 -8.11 5.84 7.38
N THR A 69 -8.65 5.65 8.58
CA THR A 69 -9.37 6.70 9.32
C THR A 69 -8.41 7.65 10.02
N ASP A 70 -7.26 7.16 10.47
CA ASP A 70 -6.29 7.91 11.27
C ASP A 70 -5.26 8.69 10.43
N PHE A 71 -4.99 8.28 9.18
CA PHE A 71 -4.02 8.94 8.30
C PHE A 71 -4.68 9.92 7.32
N GLU A 72 -4.49 11.23 7.55
CA GLU A 72 -4.72 12.27 6.54
C GLU A 72 -3.60 12.25 5.48
N GLY A 73 -3.59 11.23 4.62
CA GLY A 73 -2.52 11.03 3.63
C GLY A 73 -2.89 10.06 2.52
N ASP A 74 -1.89 9.69 1.72
CA ASP A 74 -2.07 8.61 0.74
C ASP A 74 -2.38 7.30 1.46
N GLY A 75 -3.53 6.71 1.13
CA GLY A 75 -4.02 5.51 1.79
C GLY A 75 -3.04 4.33 1.67
N ILE A 76 -3.13 3.42 2.64
CA ILE A 76 -2.37 2.16 2.63
C ILE A 76 -2.90 1.27 1.50
N THR A 77 -2.03 0.92 0.54
CA THR A 77 -2.32 -0.09 -0.49
C THR A 77 -1.51 -1.35 -0.23
N GLY A 78 -1.91 -2.47 -0.84
CA GLY A 78 -1.18 -3.72 -0.63
C GLY A 78 -1.93 -4.98 -1.02
N LEU A 79 -1.27 -6.10 -0.73
CA LEU A 79 -1.75 -7.45 -0.98
C LEU A 79 -1.47 -8.34 0.23
N LEU A 80 -2.50 -9.07 0.66
CA LEU A 80 -2.40 -10.13 1.67
C LEU A 80 -2.54 -11.50 1.00
N LEU A 81 -1.51 -12.32 1.12
CA LEU A 81 -1.50 -13.70 0.66
C LEU A 81 -1.55 -14.64 1.85
N VAL A 82 -2.63 -15.42 1.96
CA VAL A 82 -2.83 -16.39 3.03
C VAL A 82 -2.60 -17.80 2.49
N TYR A 83 -1.47 -18.40 2.85
CA TYR A 83 -1.10 -19.77 2.51
C TYR A 83 -1.44 -20.73 3.67
N PRO A 84 -1.31 -22.06 3.47
CA PRO A 84 -1.65 -23.02 4.52
C PRO A 84 -0.94 -22.83 5.86
N TYR A 85 0.34 -22.48 5.83
CA TYR A 85 1.18 -22.35 7.03
C TYR A 85 1.81 -20.97 7.20
N HIS A 86 1.66 -20.08 6.21
CA HIS A 86 2.33 -18.80 6.17
C HIS A 86 1.37 -17.72 5.67
N VAL A 87 1.64 -16.50 6.09
CA VAL A 87 1.02 -15.29 5.56
C VAL A 87 2.14 -14.42 5.00
N MET A 88 1.93 -13.90 3.79
CA MET A 88 2.78 -12.88 3.22
C MET A 88 1.95 -11.61 3.07
N HIS A 89 2.51 -10.50 3.53
CA HIS A 89 1.87 -9.21 3.44
C HIS A 89 2.78 -8.23 2.71
N ILE A 90 2.26 -7.61 1.66
CA ILE A 90 2.95 -6.61 0.85
C ILE A 90 2.18 -5.31 1.05
N LEU A 91 2.79 -4.35 1.74
CA LEU A 91 2.23 -3.04 1.99
C LEU A 91 2.96 -1.98 1.21
N GLU A 92 2.18 -1.05 0.67
CA GLU A 92 2.65 0.17 0.04
C GLU A 92 2.05 1.34 0.82
N VAL A 93 2.92 2.10 1.47
CA VAL A 93 2.54 3.12 2.46
C VAL A 93 3.46 4.33 2.36
N SER A 94 3.02 5.49 2.86
CA SER A 94 3.92 6.64 3.01
C SER A 94 5.02 6.32 4.04
N SER A 95 6.13 7.07 3.99
CA SER A 95 7.22 6.93 4.94
C SER A 95 6.77 7.16 6.39
N GLU A 96 5.85 8.11 6.61
CA GLU A 96 5.30 8.40 7.94
C GLU A 96 4.51 7.20 8.47
N ALA A 97 3.56 6.69 7.67
CA ALA A 97 2.72 5.57 8.05
C ALA A 97 3.54 4.28 8.27
N LEU A 98 4.59 4.06 7.48
CA LEU A 98 5.50 2.92 7.65
C LEU A 98 6.17 2.95 9.03
N ASN A 99 6.68 4.11 9.45
CA ASN A 99 7.37 4.26 10.73
C ASN A 99 6.43 4.03 11.91
N ASP A 100 5.17 4.46 11.79
CA ASP A 100 4.16 4.24 12.84
C ASP A 100 3.77 2.76 12.94
N ILE A 101 3.63 2.06 11.81
CA ILE A 101 3.37 0.61 11.78
C ILE A 101 4.53 -0.16 12.42
N ILE A 102 5.78 0.18 12.07
CA ILE A 102 6.96 -0.49 12.63
C ILE A 102 7.04 -0.27 14.15
N LYS A 103 6.84 0.96 14.62
CA LYS A 103 6.84 1.27 16.06
C LYS A 103 5.76 0.51 16.81
N GLU A 104 4.55 0.41 16.27
CA GLU A 104 3.46 -0.35 16.88
C GLU A 104 3.79 -1.85 16.97
N GLN A 105 4.42 -2.40 15.92
CA GLN A 105 4.87 -3.80 15.92
C GLN A 105 5.93 -4.04 17.01
N GLU A 106 6.95 -3.18 17.11
CA GLU A 106 7.97 -3.30 18.18
C GLU A 106 7.37 -3.15 19.58
N LEU A 107 6.39 -2.26 19.77
CA LEU A 107 5.70 -2.10 21.05
C LEU A 107 4.85 -3.32 21.41
N SER A 108 4.25 -3.97 20.41
CA SER A 108 3.43 -5.18 20.59
C SER A 108 4.28 -6.42 20.93
N GLU A 109 5.52 -6.46 20.47
CA GLU A 109 6.50 -7.49 20.82
C GLU A 109 7.06 -7.28 22.23
N ALA A 110 7.31 -6.03 22.63
CA ALA A 110 7.80 -5.69 23.96
C ALA A 110 6.79 -5.98 25.10
N ASN A 111 5.49 -5.87 24.82
CA ASN A 111 4.44 -6.14 25.81
C ASN A 111 4.04 -7.63 25.92
N ASN A 112 4.63 -8.49 25.09
CA ASN A 112 4.44 -9.95 25.12
C ASN A 112 5.65 -10.71 25.69
N THR A 113 6.58 -9.99 26.36
CA THR A 113 7.68 -10.56 27.16
C THR A 113 7.44 -10.26 28.64
#